data_AF-A0A954YWI8-F1
#
_entry.id   AF-A0A954YWI8-F1
#
_cell.length_a   1.000
_cell.length_b   1.000
_cell.length_c   1.000
_cell.angle_alpha   90.00
_cell.angle_beta   90.00
_cell.angle_gamma   90.00
#
_symmetry.space_group_name_H-M   'P 1'
#
loop_
_entity.id
_entity.type
_entity.pdbx_description
1 polymer ?
#
loop_
_entity_poly.entity_id
_entity_poly.type
_entity_poly.pdbx_seq_one_letter_code
_entity_poly.pdbx_strand_id
1 'polypeptide(L)'
;MLISDRRTGKIISSPGRDGGFLRQIRSEGPAFVMRLRFTNKAKRFETELPTDVADAMVNVGDVFEAAGARPWPDEDDDWDCVVDVERLREALADFRTKFREQQKEPAYVYLMSYRSLHGEGHTHPDYGGISGFRINGDPHFLRCGYEECTLIHSVIDADGKGRDVERRDVRHLSVIETDNWGPIYITKKKAQDSVQKWVAKVLRKLKPMEGDVVVEFA
;
A
#
# COMPACT_ATOMS: atom_id res chain seq x y z
N MET A 1 15.48 -8.32 -23.20
CA MET A 1 14.77 -9.23 -24.13
C MET A 1 13.27 -9.02 -23.93
N LEU A 2 12.58 -8.45 -24.92
CA LEU A 2 11.14 -8.17 -24.83
C LEU A 2 10.37 -9.47 -25.07
N ILE A 3 9.54 -9.90 -24.11
CA ILE A 3 8.66 -11.04 -24.30
C ILE A 3 7.29 -10.48 -24.68
N SER A 4 6.91 -10.70 -25.93
CA SER A 4 5.58 -10.38 -26.46
C SER A 4 4.65 -11.56 -26.21
N ASP A 5 3.52 -11.32 -25.54
CA ASP A 5 2.41 -12.28 -25.53
C ASP A 5 1.67 -12.19 -26.88
N ARG A 6 1.76 -13.27 -27.67
CA ARG A 6 1.16 -13.35 -29.01
C ARG A 6 -0.38 -13.44 -29.01
N ARG A 7 -1.03 -13.66 -27.86
CA ARG A 7 -2.50 -13.66 -27.78
C ARG A 7 -3.11 -12.28 -27.54
N THR A 8 -2.38 -11.38 -26.88
CA THR A 8 -2.93 -10.10 -26.42
C THR A 8 -2.27 -8.88 -27.08
N GLY A 9 -1.16 -9.07 -27.79
CA GLY A 9 -0.41 -7.97 -28.41
C GLY A 9 0.25 -7.02 -27.40
N LYS A 10 0.27 -7.36 -26.10
CA LYS A 10 0.87 -6.56 -25.05
C LYS A 10 2.38 -6.85 -24.91
N ILE A 11 3.16 -5.78 -24.78
CA ILE A 11 4.60 -5.83 -24.51
C ILE A 11 4.78 -6.01 -22.99
N ILE A 12 5.39 -7.12 -22.56
CA ILE A 12 5.75 -7.38 -21.16
C ILE A 12 7.24 -7.04 -20.99
N SER A 13 7.54 -6.15 -20.06
CA SER A 13 8.91 -5.71 -19.75
C SER A 13 9.76 -6.85 -19.16
N SER A 14 11.07 -6.77 -19.41
CA SER A 14 12.09 -7.76 -19.01
C SER A 14 12.37 -7.76 -17.50
N PRO A 15 12.83 -8.89 -16.92
CA PRO A 15 13.21 -8.95 -15.50
C PRO A 15 14.54 -8.22 -15.25
N GLY A 16 14.55 -7.30 -14.29
CA GLY A 16 15.79 -6.83 -13.66
C GLY A 16 16.32 -7.93 -12.73
N ARG A 17 17.58 -8.33 -12.91
CA ARG A 17 18.18 -9.50 -12.24
C ARG A 17 18.68 -9.25 -10.82
N ASP A 18 18.41 -8.10 -10.23
CA ASP A 18 18.88 -7.72 -8.89
C ASP A 18 17.69 -7.21 -8.04
N GLY A 19 17.05 -8.13 -7.32
CA GLY A 19 16.51 -7.92 -5.96
C GLY A 19 15.48 -6.82 -5.65
N GLY A 20 14.92 -6.12 -6.63
CA GLY A 20 13.87 -5.11 -6.41
C GLY A 20 12.60 -5.45 -7.16
N PHE A 21 11.63 -6.09 -6.50
CA PHE A 21 10.27 -6.22 -7.02
C PHE A 21 9.57 -4.85 -6.98
N LEU A 22 9.79 -4.01 -7.98
CA LEU A 22 8.80 -3.03 -8.39
C LEU A 22 8.09 -3.60 -9.61
N ARG A 23 7.20 -4.58 -9.36
CA ARG A 23 6.14 -4.86 -10.34
C ARG A 23 5.38 -3.55 -10.47
N GLN A 24 5.44 -2.96 -11.66
CA GLN A 24 4.46 -1.99 -12.10
C GLN A 24 3.12 -2.76 -12.13
N ILE A 25 2.40 -2.73 -11.00
CA ILE A 25 1.02 -3.18 -10.95
C ILE A 25 0.29 -2.17 -11.82
N ARG A 26 -0.02 -2.56 -13.06
CA ARG A 26 -1.06 -1.87 -13.83
C ARG A 26 -2.36 -2.08 -13.05
N SER A 27 -2.73 -1.12 -12.21
CA SER A 27 -4.06 -1.04 -11.60
C SER A 27 -5.06 -0.60 -12.67
N GLU A 28 -5.34 -1.49 -13.61
CA GLU A 28 -6.60 -1.43 -14.37
C GLU A 28 -7.72 -1.94 -13.42
N GLY A 29 -8.00 -1.17 -12.35
CA GLY A 29 -8.98 -1.50 -11.32
C GLY A 29 -9.09 -0.39 -10.27
N PRO A 30 -10.23 -0.28 -9.54
CA PRO A 30 -10.37 0.68 -8.46
C PRO A 30 -9.25 0.48 -7.42
N ALA A 31 -8.85 1.57 -6.76
CA ALA A 31 -7.80 1.61 -5.73
C ALA A 31 -7.75 0.30 -4.92
N PHE A 32 -6.57 -0.31 -4.81
CA PHE A 32 -6.39 -1.61 -4.16
C PHE A 32 -7.05 -1.57 -2.77
N VAL A 33 -8.17 -2.27 -2.61
CA VAL A 33 -8.85 -2.40 -1.32
C VAL A 33 -8.36 -3.72 -0.76
N MET A 34 -7.43 -3.67 0.18
CA MET A 34 -6.98 -4.89 0.87
C MET A 34 -8.12 -5.40 1.74
N ARG A 35 -8.64 -6.58 1.45
CA ARG A 35 -9.68 -7.22 2.28
C ARG A 35 -9.05 -8.33 3.09
N LEU A 36 -9.40 -8.37 4.37
CA LEU A 36 -9.02 -9.45 5.26
C LEU A 36 -10.25 -10.27 5.59
N ARG A 37 -10.17 -11.56 5.32
CA ARG A 37 -11.20 -12.54 5.69
C ARG A 37 -10.68 -13.40 6.83
N PHE A 38 -11.49 -13.53 7.86
CA PHE A 38 -11.21 -14.32 9.05
C PHE A 38 -12.19 -15.50 9.09
N THR A 39 -11.67 -16.72 9.02
CA THR A 39 -12.49 -17.95 8.96
C THR A 39 -12.03 -18.97 10.00
N ASN A 40 -12.96 -19.49 10.80
CA ASN A 40 -12.75 -20.72 11.59
C ASN A 40 -13.92 -21.70 11.37
N LYS A 41 -13.89 -22.85 12.07
CA LYS A 41 -14.92 -23.90 11.93
C LYS A 41 -16.37 -23.43 12.18
N ALA A 42 -16.56 -22.36 12.95
CA ALA A 42 -17.87 -21.90 13.39
C ALA A 42 -18.31 -20.55 12.80
N LYS A 43 -17.36 -19.69 12.40
CA LYS A 43 -17.60 -18.28 12.08
C LYS A 43 -16.72 -17.81 10.95
N ARG A 44 -17.27 -16.89 10.17
CA ARG A 44 -16.56 -16.13 9.14
C ARG A 44 -16.93 -14.66 9.23
N PHE A 45 -15.96 -13.78 9.10
CA PHE A 45 -16.22 -12.37 8.81
C PHE A 45 -15.16 -11.79 7.89
N GLU A 46 -15.52 -10.72 7.20
CA GLU A 46 -14.64 -10.00 6.30
C GLU A 46 -14.61 -8.53 6.71
N THR A 47 -13.45 -7.91 6.56
CA THR A 47 -13.33 -6.46 6.69
C THR A 47 -12.36 -5.92 5.67
N GLU A 48 -12.73 -4.79 5.10
CA GLU A 48 -11.80 -3.99 4.33
C GLU A 48 -10.80 -3.37 5.31
N LEU A 49 -9.52 -3.40 4.96
CA LEU A 49 -8.46 -2.66 5.62
C LEU A 49 -8.51 -1.24 5.04
N PRO A 50 -8.87 -0.22 5.84
CA PRO A 50 -8.91 1.13 5.31
C PRO A 50 -7.50 1.54 4.87
N THR A 51 -7.40 2.32 3.80
CA THR A 51 -6.11 2.70 3.20
C THR A 51 -5.18 3.40 4.19
N ASP A 52 -5.75 4.23 5.08
CA ASP A 52 -5.00 4.89 6.14
C ASP A 52 -4.49 3.93 7.23
N VAL A 53 -5.07 2.73 7.31
CA VAL A 53 -4.64 1.62 8.16
C VAL A 53 -3.56 0.81 7.47
N ALA A 54 -3.72 0.48 6.18
CA ALA A 54 -2.70 -0.25 5.41
C ALA A 54 -1.33 0.45 5.43
N ASP A 55 -1.30 1.78 5.27
CA ASP A 55 -0.04 2.54 5.26
C ASP A 55 0.47 2.89 6.67
N ALA A 56 -0.42 3.13 7.65
CA ALA A 56 -0.01 3.21 9.06
C ALA A 56 0.56 1.87 9.56
N MET A 57 0.24 0.80 8.85
CA MET A 57 0.63 -0.56 9.13
C MET A 57 1.61 -1.11 8.08
N VAL A 58 2.76 -0.43 7.95
CA VAL A 58 4.07 -1.12 7.70
C VAL A 58 4.21 -2.37 8.61
N ASN A 59 3.45 -2.39 9.71
CA ASN A 59 3.36 -3.40 10.73
C ASN A 59 2.13 -4.35 10.62
N VAL A 60 1.34 -4.41 9.52
CA VAL A 60 0.32 -5.49 9.39
C VAL A 60 1.04 -6.83 9.42
N GLY A 61 2.16 -6.89 8.69
CA GLY A 61 3.15 -7.96 8.78
C GLY A 61 3.56 -8.19 10.23
N ASP A 62 4.07 -7.18 10.93
CA ASP A 62 4.49 -7.32 12.33
C ASP A 62 3.37 -7.74 13.29
N VAL A 63 2.11 -7.33 13.08
CA VAL A 63 0.97 -7.74 13.91
C VAL A 63 0.68 -9.22 13.68
N PHE A 64 0.72 -9.68 12.43
CA PHE A 64 0.56 -11.09 12.10
C PHE A 64 1.79 -11.90 12.55
N GLU A 65 3.02 -11.41 12.37
CA GLU A 65 4.26 -12.02 12.88
C GLU A 65 4.25 -12.13 14.40
N ALA A 66 3.85 -11.07 15.11
CA ALA A 66 3.70 -11.09 16.57
C ALA A 66 2.61 -12.07 17.00
N ALA A 67 1.59 -12.29 16.18
CA ALA A 67 0.57 -13.31 16.40
C ALA A 67 1.05 -14.72 16.01
N GLY A 68 2.25 -14.87 15.42
CA GLY A 68 2.85 -16.12 14.99
C GLY A 68 2.52 -16.53 13.55
N ALA A 69 1.93 -15.64 12.75
CA ALA A 69 1.72 -15.83 11.32
C ALA A 69 2.99 -15.51 10.51
N ARG A 70 3.12 -16.13 9.34
CA ARG A 70 4.04 -15.65 8.30
C ARG A 70 3.23 -14.72 7.38
N PRO A 71 3.55 -13.42 7.32
CA PRO A 71 2.70 -12.45 6.62
C PRO A 71 3.04 -12.32 5.13
N TRP A 72 4.07 -13.03 4.66
CA TRP A 72 4.56 -12.94 3.29
C TRP A 72 4.26 -14.23 2.55
N PRO A 73 3.89 -14.13 1.26
CA PRO A 73 3.67 -15.31 0.43
C PRO A 73 4.90 -16.21 0.49
N ASP A 74 4.64 -17.50 0.67
CA ASP A 74 5.61 -18.54 0.37
C ASP A 74 5.90 -18.57 -1.15
N GLU A 75 6.84 -19.43 -1.58
CA GLU A 75 7.28 -19.54 -2.98
C GLU A 75 6.13 -19.84 -3.96
N ASP A 76 4.96 -20.21 -3.44
CA ASP A 76 3.74 -20.58 -4.15
C ASP A 76 2.70 -19.45 -4.26
N ASP A 77 3.03 -18.21 -3.87
CA ASP A 77 2.12 -17.04 -3.90
C ASP A 77 0.85 -17.21 -3.01
N ASP A 78 0.87 -18.08 -1.99
CA ASP A 78 -0.25 -18.26 -1.06
C ASP A 78 -0.18 -17.22 0.08
N TRP A 79 -1.21 -16.37 0.16
CA TRP A 79 -1.27 -15.25 1.11
C TRP A 79 -1.97 -15.61 2.42
N ASP A 80 -2.43 -16.86 2.57
CA ASP A 80 -3.26 -17.28 3.69
C ASP A 80 -2.40 -17.66 4.90
N CYS A 81 -2.77 -17.18 6.09
CA CYS A 81 -2.08 -17.56 7.31
C CYS A 81 -3.04 -18.08 8.38
N VAL A 82 -2.62 -19.13 9.08
CA VAL A 82 -3.35 -19.70 10.22
C VAL A 82 -2.79 -19.12 11.50
N VAL A 83 -3.65 -18.51 12.31
CA VAL A 83 -3.25 -17.79 13.53
C VAL A 83 -4.16 -18.18 14.68
N ASP A 84 -3.58 -18.37 15.86
CA ASP A 84 -4.35 -18.52 17.10
C ASP A 84 -5.11 -17.22 17.40
N VAL A 85 -6.42 -17.33 17.64
CA VAL A 85 -7.29 -16.16 17.82
C VAL A 85 -6.90 -15.33 19.05
N GLU A 86 -6.40 -15.94 20.13
CA GLU A 86 -5.99 -15.18 21.32
C GLU A 86 -4.70 -14.40 21.04
N ARG A 87 -3.71 -15.02 20.39
CA ARG A 87 -2.48 -14.33 19.95
C ARG A 87 -2.78 -13.15 19.03
N LEU A 88 -3.70 -13.32 18.09
CA LEU A 88 -4.12 -12.23 17.19
C LEU A 88 -4.80 -11.09 17.96
N ARG A 89 -5.64 -11.40 18.96
CA ARG A 89 -6.26 -10.38 19.81
C ARG A 89 -5.24 -9.62 20.63
N GLU A 90 -4.27 -10.32 21.22
CA GLU A 90 -3.18 -9.71 21.99
C GLU A 90 -2.35 -8.79 21.11
N ALA A 91 -1.93 -9.24 19.92
CA ALA A 91 -1.16 -8.44 18.98
C ALA A 91 -1.93 -7.18 18.53
N LEU A 92 -3.23 -7.30 18.21
CA LEU A 92 -4.07 -6.16 17.85
C LEU A 92 -4.31 -5.19 19.02
N ALA A 93 -4.45 -5.69 20.25
CA ALA A 93 -4.61 -4.87 21.44
C ALA A 93 -3.33 -4.11 21.82
N ASP A 94 -2.17 -4.78 21.71
CA ASP A 94 -0.86 -4.19 21.89
C ASP A 94 -0.59 -3.12 20.82
N PHE A 95 -0.82 -3.43 19.53
CA PHE A 95 -0.75 -2.46 18.43
C PHE A 95 -1.63 -1.24 18.70
N ARG A 96 -2.87 -1.44 19.14
CA ARG A 96 -3.79 -0.34 19.44
C ARG A 96 -3.23 0.59 20.54
N THR A 97 -2.61 0.00 21.56
CA THR A 97 -2.03 0.71 22.70
C THR A 97 -0.78 1.48 22.27
N LYS A 98 0.17 0.80 21.61
CA LYS A 98 1.39 1.41 21.07
C LYS A 98 1.09 2.53 20.09
N PHE A 99 0.14 2.32 19.17
CA PHE A 99 -0.29 3.35 18.24
C PHE A 99 -0.83 4.57 18.99
N ARG A 100 -1.64 4.38 20.04
CA ARG A 100 -2.14 5.49 20.86
C ARG A 100 -1.03 6.22 21.61
N GLU A 101 -0.01 5.51 22.10
CA GLU A 101 1.10 6.09 22.87
C GLU A 101 2.12 6.83 21.99
N GLN A 102 2.38 6.32 20.79
CA GLN A 102 3.26 6.94 19.81
C GLN A 102 2.65 8.19 19.17
N GLN A 103 1.32 8.30 19.14
CA GLN A 103 0.57 9.42 18.59
C GLN A 103 0.47 10.62 19.56
N LYS A 104 1.61 11.18 19.99
CA LYS A 104 1.64 12.45 20.74
C LYS A 104 1.28 13.65 19.87
N GLU A 105 1.44 13.51 18.54
CA GLU A 105 1.07 14.49 17.52
C GLU A 105 0.10 13.85 16.51
N PRO A 106 -0.77 14.64 15.84
CA PRO A 106 -1.68 14.11 14.83
C PRO A 106 -0.90 13.54 13.64
N ALA A 107 -1.08 12.24 13.37
CA ALA A 107 -0.57 11.62 12.14
C ALA A 107 -1.54 11.76 10.96
N TYR A 108 -0.97 11.75 9.77
CA TYR A 108 -1.64 12.00 8.51
C TYR A 108 -1.28 10.98 7.44
N VAL A 109 -2.23 10.71 6.57
CA VAL A 109 -2.03 9.98 5.32
C VAL A 109 -2.13 10.97 4.18
N TYR A 110 -1.14 10.91 3.29
CA TYR A 110 -1.09 11.70 2.08
C TYR A 110 -1.56 10.84 0.92
N LEU A 111 -2.50 11.36 0.14
CA LEU A 111 -3.11 10.69 -1.02
C LEU A 111 -2.82 11.51 -2.26
N MET A 112 -2.61 10.86 -3.40
CA MET A 112 -2.42 11.55 -4.67
C MET A 112 -3.58 11.28 -5.64
N SER A 113 -3.89 12.23 -6.51
CA SER A 113 -4.83 12.02 -7.61
C SER A 113 -4.36 12.78 -8.83
N TYR A 114 -4.53 12.21 -10.02
CA TYR A 114 -3.98 12.78 -11.25
C TYR A 114 -4.81 12.38 -12.48
N ARG A 115 -4.65 13.10 -13.57
CA ARG A 115 -5.28 12.75 -14.85
C ARG A 115 -4.19 12.59 -15.92
N SER A 116 -4.09 11.41 -16.51
CA SER A 116 -3.26 11.21 -17.69
C SER A 116 -3.82 12.02 -18.87
N LEU A 117 -2.97 12.69 -19.65
CA LEU A 117 -3.38 13.47 -20.81
C LEU A 117 -3.80 12.59 -22.01
N HIS A 118 -3.38 11.32 -22.02
CA HIS A 118 -3.57 10.40 -23.16
C HIS A 118 -4.34 9.11 -22.80
N GLY A 119 -5.16 9.11 -21.75
CA GLY A 119 -5.95 7.96 -21.33
C GLY A 119 -7.18 8.32 -20.50
N GLU A 120 -7.95 7.29 -20.08
CA GLU A 120 -9.01 7.46 -19.08
C GLU A 120 -8.37 7.98 -17.79
N GLY A 121 -8.88 9.11 -17.29
CA GLY A 121 -8.30 9.76 -16.11
C GLY A 121 -8.48 8.89 -14.86
N HIS A 122 -7.39 8.57 -14.17
CA HIS A 122 -7.45 7.92 -12.86
C HIS A 122 -7.81 8.94 -11.78
N THR A 123 -9.09 9.28 -11.68
CA THR A 123 -9.59 10.22 -10.65
C THR A 123 -9.90 9.46 -9.36
N HIS A 124 -8.93 8.71 -8.85
CA HIS A 124 -9.04 8.05 -7.56
C HIS A 124 -7.89 8.53 -6.66
N PRO A 125 -8.14 8.74 -5.36
CA PRO A 125 -7.06 8.87 -4.40
C PRO A 125 -6.25 7.57 -4.46
N ASP A 126 -5.11 7.64 -5.12
CA ASP A 126 -4.13 6.57 -5.21
C ASP A 126 -3.13 6.72 -4.06
N TYR A 127 -2.64 5.59 -3.60
CA TYR A 127 -1.72 5.46 -2.49
C TYR A 127 -0.56 4.57 -2.91
N GLY A 128 0.63 4.78 -2.35
CA GLY A 128 1.85 4.14 -2.84
C GLY A 128 2.64 5.05 -3.76
N GLY A 129 2.87 4.63 -5.01
CA GLY A 129 3.84 5.28 -5.89
C GLY A 129 3.38 5.44 -7.34
N ILE A 130 3.55 6.64 -7.89
CA ILE A 130 3.34 6.88 -9.33
C ILE A 130 4.65 7.28 -10.00
N SER A 131 4.91 6.76 -11.19
CA SER A 131 6.07 7.07 -12.03
C SER A 131 5.63 7.44 -13.45
N GLY A 132 6.55 8.02 -14.21
CA GLY A 132 6.35 8.29 -15.64
C GLY A 132 5.82 9.70 -15.96
N PHE A 133 5.68 10.56 -14.95
CA PHE A 133 5.48 11.99 -15.14
C PHE A 133 6.81 12.73 -15.17
N ARG A 134 6.81 13.93 -15.77
CA ARG A 134 7.99 14.79 -15.91
C ARG A 134 7.75 16.17 -15.31
N ILE A 135 8.81 16.77 -14.79
CA ILE A 135 8.85 18.15 -14.31
C ILE A 135 10.10 18.79 -14.91
N ASN A 136 9.93 19.88 -15.67
CA ASN A 136 11.02 20.54 -16.39
C ASN A 136 11.78 19.59 -17.36
N GLY A 137 11.08 18.60 -17.93
CA GLY A 137 11.62 17.60 -18.85
C GLY A 137 12.18 16.35 -18.16
N ASP A 138 12.42 16.39 -16.84
CA ASP A 138 13.10 15.35 -16.09
C ASP A 138 12.11 14.32 -15.49
N PRO A 139 12.43 13.01 -15.49
CA PRO A 139 11.52 12.00 -14.99
C PRO A 139 11.48 11.96 -13.46
N HIS A 140 10.27 11.84 -12.93
CA HIS A 140 10.03 11.81 -11.49
C HIS A 140 9.16 10.62 -11.08
N PHE A 141 9.28 10.29 -9.80
CA PHE A 141 8.44 9.36 -9.06
C PHE A 141 7.90 10.06 -7.82
N LEU A 142 6.62 9.89 -7.52
CA LEU A 142 6.01 10.41 -6.30
C LEU A 142 5.58 9.24 -5.44
N ARG A 143 6.02 9.23 -4.18
CA ARG A 143 5.60 8.29 -3.15
C ARG A 143 4.73 8.99 -2.12
N CYS A 144 3.50 8.53 -1.91
CA CYS A 144 2.58 9.04 -0.89
C CYS A 144 2.10 7.90 0.02
N GLY A 145 1.94 8.19 1.30
CA GLY A 145 1.41 7.25 2.29
C GLY A 145 1.29 7.86 3.68
N TYR A 146 1.38 7.01 4.71
CA TYR A 146 1.36 7.42 6.11
C TYR A 146 2.62 8.20 6.48
N GLU A 147 2.45 9.45 6.91
CA GLU A 147 3.52 10.39 7.24
C GLU A 147 4.58 10.58 6.13
N GLU A 148 4.31 10.11 4.91
CA GLU A 148 5.23 10.12 3.78
C GLU A 148 4.58 10.80 2.57
N CYS A 149 5.27 11.78 2.00
CA CYS A 149 4.98 12.31 0.68
C CYS A 149 6.29 12.83 0.08
N THR A 150 6.95 11.98 -0.70
CA THR A 150 8.32 12.20 -1.20
C THR A 150 8.32 12.21 -2.71
N LEU A 151 8.76 13.33 -3.29
CA LEU A 151 9.06 13.45 -4.71
C LEU A 151 10.51 13.00 -4.94
N ILE A 152 10.70 12.06 -5.85
CA ILE A 152 11.97 11.44 -6.18
C ILE A 152 12.29 11.77 -7.63
N HIS A 153 13.42 12.45 -7.85
CA HIS A 153 13.96 12.64 -9.19
C HIS A 153 14.84 11.43 -9.51
N SER A 154 14.55 10.77 -10.63
CA SER A 154 15.33 9.64 -11.12
C SER A 154 15.98 10.00 -12.45
N VAL A 155 17.24 9.60 -12.65
CA VAL A 155 17.91 9.69 -13.97
C VAL A 155 18.06 8.30 -14.56
N ILE A 156 18.14 8.21 -15.88
CA ILE A 156 18.44 6.96 -16.59
C ILE A 156 19.91 7.01 -16.99
N ASP A 157 20.70 6.09 -16.45
CA ASP A 157 22.11 5.94 -16.76
C ASP A 157 22.31 5.39 -18.19
N ALA A 158 23.54 5.45 -18.70
CA ALA A 158 23.87 5.02 -20.07
C ALA A 158 23.59 3.53 -20.35
N ASP A 159 23.51 2.71 -19.31
CA ASP A 159 23.15 1.28 -19.37
C ASP A 159 21.63 1.03 -19.35
N GLY A 160 20.82 2.11 -19.28
CA GLY A 160 19.37 2.06 -19.23
C GLY A 160 18.79 1.83 -17.84
N LYS A 161 19.60 1.81 -16.78
CA LYS A 161 19.11 1.67 -15.41
C LYS A 161 18.69 3.02 -14.83
N GLY A 162 17.58 3.03 -14.11
CA GLY A 162 17.13 4.19 -13.35
C GLY A 162 17.89 4.31 -12.02
N ARG A 163 18.30 5.53 -11.67
CA ARG A 163 18.91 5.85 -10.37
C ARG A 163 18.23 7.07 -9.74
N ASP A 164 17.88 6.96 -8.46
CA ASP A 164 17.41 8.11 -7.68
C ASP A 164 18.56 9.08 -7.44
N VAL A 165 18.36 10.36 -7.79
CA VAL A 165 19.37 11.42 -7.62
C VAL A 165 18.99 12.48 -6.61
N GLU A 166 17.69 12.69 -6.40
CA GLU A 166 17.18 13.65 -5.41
C GLU A 166 15.91 13.09 -4.77
N ARG A 167 15.75 13.35 -3.48
CA ARG A 167 14.52 13.09 -2.73
C ARG A 167 14.11 14.36 -2.03
N ARG A 168 12.85 14.77 -2.22
CA ARG A 168 12.30 16.00 -1.63
C ARG A 168 10.99 15.69 -0.92
N ASP A 169 10.89 16.13 0.33
CA ASP A 169 9.63 16.12 1.06
C ASP A 169 8.68 17.17 0.48
N VAL A 170 7.52 16.72 0.01
CA VAL A 170 6.50 17.55 -0.61
C VAL A 170 5.18 17.52 0.16
N ARG A 171 5.18 17.09 1.43
CA ARG A 171 3.98 17.06 2.31
C ARG A 171 3.32 18.43 2.52
N HIS A 172 4.05 19.51 2.24
CA HIS A 172 3.57 20.88 2.31
C HIS A 172 2.86 21.36 1.04
N LEU A 173 2.96 20.61 -0.06
CA LEU A 173 2.34 20.94 -1.34
C LEU A 173 0.94 20.32 -1.43
N SER A 174 0.03 21.03 -2.11
CA SER A 174 -1.30 20.51 -2.46
C SER A 174 -1.40 20.10 -3.93
N VAL A 175 -0.50 20.58 -4.78
CA VAL A 175 -0.47 20.33 -6.23
C VAL A 175 0.97 20.25 -6.71
N ILE A 176 1.26 19.33 -7.63
CA ILE A 176 2.49 19.25 -8.41
C ILE A 176 2.10 19.38 -9.89
N GLU A 177 2.64 20.42 -10.54
CA GLU A 177 2.49 20.60 -11.98
C GLU A 177 3.46 19.68 -12.73
N THR A 178 3.02 19.16 -13.88
CA THR A 178 3.80 18.21 -14.68
C THR A 178 3.74 18.57 -16.16
N ASP A 179 4.75 18.18 -16.93
CA ASP A 179 4.86 18.54 -18.35
C ASP A 179 4.00 17.66 -19.26
N ASN A 180 3.90 16.36 -18.92
CA ASN A 180 3.30 15.34 -19.78
C ASN A 180 2.01 14.74 -19.23
N TRP A 181 1.65 15.04 -17.98
CA TRP A 181 0.39 14.64 -17.34
C TRP A 181 -0.41 15.90 -16.94
N GLY A 182 -1.66 15.73 -16.50
CA GLY A 182 -2.36 16.79 -15.78
C GLY A 182 -1.76 17.00 -14.38
N PRO A 183 -2.19 18.05 -13.65
CA PRO A 183 -1.69 18.30 -12.30
C PRO A 183 -1.93 17.10 -11.38
N ILE A 184 -0.96 16.81 -10.52
CA ILE A 184 -1.07 15.80 -9.46
C ILE A 184 -1.49 16.53 -8.18
N TYR A 185 -2.67 16.19 -7.65
CA TYR A 185 -3.19 16.77 -6.42
C TYR A 185 -2.84 15.90 -5.21
N ILE A 186 -2.31 16.53 -4.15
CA ILE A 186 -1.97 15.88 -2.89
C ILE A 186 -3.02 16.26 -1.84
N THR A 187 -3.67 15.24 -1.27
CA THR A 187 -4.67 15.40 -0.21
C THR A 187 -4.15 14.86 1.11
N LYS A 188 -4.28 15.66 2.18
CA LYS A 188 -3.87 15.31 3.54
C LYS A 188 -5.09 14.88 4.38
N LYS A 189 -5.08 13.67 4.93
CA LYS A 189 -6.15 13.12 5.77
C LYS A 189 -5.61 12.73 7.15
N LYS A 190 -6.36 12.99 8.23
CA LYS A 190 -6.00 12.52 9.58
C LYS A 190 -6.16 10.99 9.67
N ALA A 191 -5.13 10.28 10.13
CA ALA A 191 -5.10 8.82 10.19
C ALA A 191 -5.67 8.23 11.50
N GLN A 192 -5.67 9.01 12.59
CA GLN A 192 -5.89 8.50 13.95
C GLN A 192 -7.23 7.76 14.16
N ASP A 193 -8.33 8.37 13.73
CA ASP A 193 -9.67 7.86 14.07
C ASP A 193 -10.03 6.57 13.32
N SER A 194 -9.57 6.43 12.08
CA SER A 194 -9.91 5.29 11.23
C SER A 194 -9.17 4.02 11.68
N VAL A 195 -7.89 4.12 12.01
CA VAL A 195 -7.08 3.01 12.55
C VAL A 195 -7.67 2.48 13.85
N GLN A 196 -7.95 3.38 14.80
CA GLN A 196 -8.54 2.98 16.08
C GLN A 196 -9.93 2.35 15.92
N LYS A 197 -10.78 2.90 15.04
CA LYS A 197 -12.11 2.34 14.74
C LYS A 197 -12.00 0.97 14.08
N TRP A 198 -11.05 0.78 13.18
CA TRP A 198 -10.83 -0.48 12.49
C TRP A 198 -10.34 -1.56 13.45
N VAL A 199 -9.28 -1.30 14.23
CA VAL A 199 -8.77 -2.28 15.21
C VAL A 199 -9.85 -2.66 16.23
N ALA A 200 -10.62 -1.69 16.74
CA ALA A 200 -11.74 -1.97 17.64
C ALA A 200 -12.85 -2.80 16.98
N LYS A 201 -13.11 -2.61 15.68
CA LYS A 201 -14.07 -3.41 14.91
C LYS A 201 -13.58 -4.85 14.79
N VAL A 202 -12.31 -5.07 14.44
CA VAL A 202 -11.72 -6.41 14.31
C VAL A 202 -11.73 -7.15 15.65
N LEU A 203 -11.23 -6.53 16.73
CA LEU A 203 -11.25 -7.11 18.07
C LEU A 203 -12.65 -7.54 18.52
N ARG A 204 -13.66 -6.70 18.28
CA ARG A 204 -15.06 -7.03 18.60
C ARG A 204 -15.59 -8.23 17.80
N LYS A 205 -15.16 -8.38 16.54
CA LYS A 205 -15.55 -9.50 15.67
C LYS A 205 -14.79 -10.79 15.97
N LEU A 206 -13.55 -10.68 16.46
CA LEU A 206 -12.75 -11.80 16.95
C LEU A 206 -13.22 -12.31 18.30
N LYS A 207 -13.75 -11.45 19.20
CA LYS A 207 -14.16 -11.81 20.57
C LYS A 207 -15.00 -13.10 20.73
N PRO A 208 -15.96 -13.42 19.85
CA PRO A 208 -16.75 -14.63 19.98
C PRO A 208 -16.16 -15.84 19.22
N MET A 209 -14.96 -15.74 18.66
CA MET A 209 -14.24 -16.83 17.99
C MET A 209 -13.30 -17.53 18.98
N GLU A 210 -12.97 -18.78 18.72
CA GLU A 210 -12.04 -19.58 19.53
C GLU A 210 -11.21 -20.47 18.60
N GLY A 211 -10.04 -20.91 19.08
CA GLY A 211 -9.10 -21.75 18.33
C GLY A 211 -8.40 -20.99 17.21
N ASP A 212 -8.09 -21.71 16.14
CA ASP A 212 -7.37 -21.14 14.99
C ASP A 212 -8.31 -20.39 14.06
N VAL A 213 -7.81 -19.29 13.51
CA VAL A 213 -8.45 -18.54 12.42
C VAL A 213 -7.53 -18.51 11.21
N VAL A 214 -8.10 -18.79 10.04
CA VAL A 214 -7.46 -18.53 8.75
C VAL A 214 -7.69 -17.07 8.41
N VAL A 215 -6.62 -16.36 8.11
CA VAL A 215 -6.64 -14.98 7.62
C VAL A 215 -6.24 -15.00 6.17
N GLU A 216 -7.17 -14.62 5.30
CA GLU A 216 -6.99 -14.61 3.84
C GLU A 216 -6.98 -13.16 3.33
N PHE A 217 -6.11 -12.87 2.36
CA PHE A 217 -6.14 -11.61 1.60
C PHE A 217 -7.07 -11.79 0.41
N ALA A 218 -8.19 -11.08 0.40
CA ALA A 218 -9.27 -11.20 -0.58
C ALA A 218 -9.40 -10.00 -1.52
#